data_AF-S7VNS1-F1
#
_entry.id   AF-S7VNS1-F1
#
_cell.length_a   1.000
_cell.length_b   1.000
_cell.length_c   1.000
_cell.angle_alpha   90.00
_cell.angle_beta   90.00
_cell.angle_gamma   90.00
#
_symmetry.space_group_name_H-M   'P 1'
#
loop_
_entity.id
_entity.type
_entity.pdbx_description
1 polymer ?
#
loop_
_entity_poly.entity_id
_entity_poly.type
_entity_poly.pdbx_seq_one_letter_code
_entity_poly.pdbx_strand_id
1 'polypeptide(L)'
;MRRIITIILLVFTVILNAQDNSEKAKEWLNTLNSDKIITEYYNNYKNKILKGTHLVFDDYDLDITDTTTLKTYKEALNKNFKFYIQEAKDRTLLIYSNYDMERLDKFINLAKSELDFNKVLVETNFAKILETIIEEHSEYIVHDIPFIVRKIKALSQPLRLRLIIDNDTIVNISKTDLNLVLVTTNQKYKQIQILNRVTSVIEVPKDLKYEEMEYVILTYNNEQYPFLENHYENLPKELRAVMNEEVKELHNPLAKSCFENLLYWEIRIDNDPNTNPDYELIKRPGENNKGLISFKTRSTSFGRIN
;
A
#
# COMPACT_ATOMS: atom_id res chain seq x y z
N MET A 1 20.15 39.93 21.21
CA MET A 1 21.41 39.38 20.64
C MET A 1 21.96 38.20 21.45
N ARG A 2 22.29 38.35 22.76
CA ARG A 2 22.78 37.23 23.60
C ARG A 2 21.88 35.97 23.60
N ARG A 3 20.56 36.11 23.73
CA ARG A 3 19.61 34.95 23.73
C ARG A 3 19.56 34.19 22.41
N ILE A 4 19.66 34.88 21.27
CA ILE A 4 19.65 34.26 19.93
C ILE A 4 20.94 33.47 19.69
N ILE A 5 22.08 34.02 20.11
CA ILE A 5 23.38 33.34 20.03
C ILE A 5 23.40 32.08 20.90
N THR A 6 22.84 32.11 22.11
CA THR A 6 22.73 30.93 22.99
C THR A 6 21.82 29.85 22.40
N ILE A 7 20.69 30.23 21.79
CA ILE A 7 19.79 29.27 21.13
C ILE A 7 20.46 28.65 19.90
N ILE A 8 21.17 29.44 19.09
CA ILE A 8 21.92 28.92 17.94
C ILE A 8 23.02 27.97 18.40
N LEU A 9 23.79 28.31 19.44
CA LEU A 9 24.81 27.43 20.02
C LEU A 9 24.23 26.13 20.57
N LEU A 10 23.08 26.18 21.26
CA LEU A 10 22.38 24.99 21.74
C LEU A 10 21.87 24.11 20.60
N VAL A 11 21.37 24.71 19.51
CA VAL A 11 20.93 23.95 18.33
C VAL A 11 22.12 23.33 17.61
N PHE A 12 23.25 24.05 17.47
CA PHE A 12 24.46 23.50 16.85
C PHE A 12 25.08 22.37 17.68
N THR A 13 25.13 22.46 19.01
CA THR A 13 25.64 21.36 19.85
C THR A 13 24.73 20.14 19.82
N VAL A 14 23.41 20.33 19.76
CA VAL A 14 22.45 19.23 19.58
C VAL A 14 22.64 18.54 18.22
N ILE A 15 22.84 19.32 17.14
CA ILE A 15 23.05 18.76 15.79
C ILE A 15 24.39 18.02 15.70
N LEU A 16 25.47 18.59 16.24
CA LEU A 16 26.79 17.94 16.24
C LEU A 16 26.77 16.64 17.05
N ASN A 17 26.19 16.66 18.26
CA ASN A 17 26.06 15.45 19.08
C ASN A 17 25.20 14.37 18.40
N ALA A 18 24.15 14.75 17.67
CA ALA A 18 23.33 13.81 16.92
C ALA A 18 24.08 13.19 15.71
N GLN A 19 24.98 13.95 15.08
CA GLN A 19 25.85 13.45 14.02
C GLN A 19 26.90 12.48 14.57
N ASP A 20 27.59 12.85 15.65
CA ASP A 20 28.63 12.02 16.27
C ASP A 20 28.05 10.68 16.78
N ASN A 21 26.87 10.71 17.42
CA ASN A 21 26.19 9.48 17.86
C ASN A 21 25.80 8.58 16.67
N SER A 22 25.38 9.17 15.54
CA SER A 22 25.00 8.43 14.33
C SER A 22 26.21 7.75 13.67
N GLU A 23 27.35 8.43 13.58
CA GLU A 23 28.60 7.84 13.08
C GLU A 23 29.07 6.70 13.99
N LYS A 24 28.98 6.90 15.31
CA LYS A 24 29.36 5.88 16.28
C LYS A 24 28.44 4.67 16.26
N ALA A 25 27.13 4.89 16.08
CA ALA A 25 26.16 3.81 15.90
C ALA A 25 26.45 3.01 14.62
N LYS A 26 26.87 3.65 13.53
CA LYS A 26 27.33 2.95 12.32
C LYS A 26 28.59 2.12 12.59
N GLU A 27 29.56 2.64 13.33
CA GLU A 27 30.76 1.88 13.71
C GLU A 27 30.38 0.62 14.50
N TRP A 28 29.47 0.77 15.49
CA TRP A 28 28.93 -0.34 16.26
C TRP A 28 28.29 -1.41 15.36
N LEU A 29 27.34 -1.01 14.51
CA LEU A 29 26.60 -1.92 13.64
C LEU A 29 27.52 -2.63 12.63
N ASN A 30 28.52 -1.93 12.09
CA ASN A 30 29.55 -2.52 11.24
C ASN A 30 30.41 -3.53 11.99
N THR A 31 30.81 -3.22 13.23
CA THR A 31 31.60 -4.13 14.08
C THR A 31 30.83 -5.42 14.36
N LEU A 32 29.52 -5.31 14.59
CA LEU A 32 28.63 -6.46 14.81
C LEU A 32 28.34 -7.25 13.51
N ASN A 33 28.62 -6.68 12.34
CA ASN A 33 28.19 -7.20 11.04
C ASN A 33 26.65 -7.31 10.94
N SER A 34 25.95 -6.30 11.47
CA SER A 34 24.47 -6.29 11.57
C SER A 34 23.79 -6.52 10.23
N ASP A 35 24.34 -5.97 9.16
CA ASP A 35 23.81 -6.08 7.80
C ASP A 35 23.67 -7.53 7.35
N LYS A 36 24.67 -8.37 7.66
CA LYS A 36 24.65 -9.79 7.35
C LYS A 36 23.57 -10.50 8.18
N ILE A 37 23.51 -10.22 9.49
CA ILE A 37 22.55 -10.84 10.41
C ILE A 37 21.11 -10.53 9.96
N ILE A 38 20.80 -9.26 9.72
CA ILE A 38 19.48 -8.81 9.25
C ILE A 38 19.15 -9.50 7.93
N THR A 39 20.07 -9.45 6.95
CA THR A 39 19.84 -10.04 5.63
C THR A 39 19.60 -11.55 5.69
N GLU A 40 20.37 -12.28 6.49
CA GLU A 40 20.22 -13.73 6.67
C GLU A 40 18.87 -14.08 7.31
N TYR A 41 18.45 -13.33 8.33
CA TYR A 41 17.16 -13.52 8.98
C TYR A 41 16.01 -13.36 7.98
N TYR A 42 15.95 -12.24 7.26
CA TYR A 42 14.90 -11.98 6.28
C TYR A 42 14.93 -12.97 5.11
N ASN A 43 16.11 -13.39 4.65
CA ASN A 43 16.21 -14.42 3.62
C ASN A 43 15.70 -15.78 4.10
N ASN A 44 15.95 -16.15 5.36
CA ASN A 44 15.39 -17.37 5.94
C ASN A 44 13.87 -17.31 5.97
N TYR A 45 13.29 -16.16 6.36
CA TYR A 45 11.84 -15.97 6.37
C TYR A 45 11.25 -16.03 4.95
N LYS A 46 11.85 -15.32 3.99
CA LYS A 46 11.48 -15.37 2.56
C LYS A 46 11.51 -16.80 2.01
N ASN A 47 12.56 -17.56 2.33
CA ASN A 47 12.69 -18.94 1.86
C ASN A 47 11.63 -19.87 2.45
N LYS A 48 11.15 -19.63 3.68
CA LYS A 48 10.00 -20.35 4.25
C LYS A 48 8.73 -20.07 3.46
N ILE A 49 8.46 -18.80 3.12
CA ILE A 49 7.32 -18.41 2.28
C ILE A 49 7.41 -19.07 0.90
N LEU A 50 8.58 -19.02 0.27
CA LEU A 50 8.79 -19.63 -1.05
C LEU A 50 8.56 -21.16 -1.05
N LYS A 51 8.90 -21.87 0.04
CA LYS A 51 8.57 -23.31 0.18
C LYS A 51 7.05 -23.55 0.26
N GLY A 52 6.30 -22.60 0.82
CA GLY A 52 4.84 -22.63 0.92
C GLY A 52 4.09 -22.09 -0.31
N THR A 53 4.79 -21.74 -1.40
CA THR A 53 4.16 -21.11 -2.58
C THR A 53 2.98 -21.91 -3.14
N HIS A 54 3.04 -23.24 -3.13
CA HIS A 54 1.96 -24.10 -3.62
C HIS A 54 0.65 -23.89 -2.86
N LEU A 55 0.71 -23.86 -1.51
CA LEU A 55 -0.48 -23.60 -0.68
C LEU A 55 -1.10 -22.24 -1.00
N VAL A 56 -0.26 -21.22 -1.14
CA VAL A 56 -0.70 -19.87 -1.47
C VAL A 56 -1.32 -19.79 -2.87
N PHE A 57 -0.81 -20.57 -3.83
CA PHE A 57 -1.36 -20.58 -5.19
C PHE A 57 -2.69 -21.34 -5.23
N ASP A 58 -2.77 -22.47 -4.51
CA ASP A 58 -3.98 -23.28 -4.39
C ASP A 58 -5.13 -22.48 -3.74
N ASP A 59 -4.86 -21.75 -2.66
CA ASP A 59 -5.83 -20.90 -1.95
C ASP A 59 -6.44 -19.79 -2.84
N TYR A 60 -5.76 -19.46 -3.94
CA TYR A 60 -6.16 -18.38 -4.85
C TYR A 60 -6.45 -18.86 -6.28
N ASP A 61 -6.57 -20.17 -6.50
CA ASP A 61 -6.77 -20.79 -7.83
C ASP A 61 -5.74 -20.32 -8.89
N LEU A 62 -4.47 -20.18 -8.51
CA LEU A 62 -3.39 -19.89 -9.43
C LEU A 62 -2.65 -21.16 -9.86
N ASP A 63 -2.34 -21.26 -11.14
CA ASP A 63 -1.53 -22.36 -11.67
C ASP A 63 -0.04 -22.17 -11.32
N ILE A 64 0.49 -23.01 -10.43
CA ILE A 64 1.90 -22.97 -10.04
C ILE A 64 2.86 -23.41 -11.17
N THR A 65 2.35 -24.12 -12.17
CA THR A 65 3.13 -24.55 -13.34
C THR A 65 3.29 -23.43 -14.37
N ASP A 66 2.49 -22.37 -14.30
CA ASP A 66 2.69 -21.17 -15.11
C ASP A 66 3.96 -20.43 -14.67
N THR A 67 5.00 -20.59 -15.47
CA THR A 67 6.31 -19.97 -15.25
C THR A 67 6.27 -18.45 -15.20
N THR A 68 5.31 -17.79 -15.88
CA THR A 68 5.19 -16.32 -15.87
C THR A 68 4.61 -15.86 -14.54
N THR A 69 3.47 -16.41 -14.12
CA THR A 69 2.83 -16.15 -12.83
C THR A 69 3.79 -16.41 -11.67
N LEU A 70 4.48 -17.56 -11.68
CA LEU A 70 5.46 -17.91 -10.66
C LEU A 70 6.64 -16.93 -10.62
N LYS A 71 7.13 -16.48 -11.78
CA LYS A 71 8.20 -15.49 -11.86
C LYS A 71 7.75 -14.14 -11.28
N THR A 72 6.58 -13.65 -11.67
CA THR A 72 6.01 -12.39 -11.15
C THR A 72 5.84 -12.43 -9.63
N TYR A 73 5.36 -13.55 -9.08
CA TYR A 73 5.26 -13.74 -7.63
C TYR A 73 6.61 -13.64 -6.92
N LYS A 74 7.62 -14.36 -7.42
CA LYS A 74 8.98 -14.34 -6.84
C LYS A 74 9.63 -12.97 -6.93
N GLU A 75 9.43 -12.26 -8.04
CA GLU A 75 9.94 -10.89 -8.22
C GLU A 75 9.30 -9.91 -7.25
N ALA A 76 7.97 -9.97 -7.08
CA ALA A 76 7.25 -9.15 -6.12
C ALA A 76 7.71 -9.41 -4.68
N LEU A 77 7.82 -10.69 -4.27
CA LEU A 77 8.36 -11.04 -2.96
C LEU A 77 9.79 -10.52 -2.77
N ASN A 78 10.67 -10.70 -3.75
CA ASN A 78 12.04 -10.22 -3.66
C ASN A 78 12.11 -8.69 -3.53
N LYS A 79 11.23 -7.95 -4.21
CA LYS A 79 11.13 -6.50 -4.08
C LYS A 79 10.72 -6.11 -2.65
N ASN A 80 9.67 -6.71 -2.11
CA ASN A 80 9.18 -6.40 -0.76
C ASN A 80 10.21 -6.77 0.31
N PHE A 81 10.85 -7.94 0.23
CA PHE A 81 11.89 -8.33 1.18
C PHE A 81 13.13 -7.44 1.12
N LYS A 82 13.51 -6.92 -0.05
CA LYS A 82 14.58 -5.92 -0.14
C LYS A 82 14.21 -4.63 0.60
N PHE A 83 12.96 -4.19 0.47
CA PHE A 83 12.44 -3.04 1.21
C PHE A 83 12.48 -3.29 2.73
N TYR A 84 11.93 -4.41 3.22
CA TYR A 84 11.94 -4.74 4.65
C TYR A 84 13.35 -4.87 5.23
N ILE A 85 14.30 -5.43 4.47
CA ILE A 85 15.71 -5.50 4.88
C ILE A 85 16.28 -4.09 5.04
N GLN A 86 16.06 -3.20 4.06
CA GLN A 86 16.58 -1.84 4.13
C GLN A 86 15.96 -1.05 5.27
N GLU A 87 14.63 -1.13 5.42
CA GLU A 87 13.93 -0.49 6.53
C GLU A 87 14.42 -0.99 7.89
N ALA A 88 14.63 -2.31 8.05
CA ALA A 88 15.16 -2.87 9.29
C ALA A 88 16.57 -2.34 9.61
N LYS A 89 17.43 -2.19 8.60
CA LYS A 89 18.76 -1.57 8.78
C LYS A 89 18.64 -0.12 9.23
N ASP A 90 17.82 0.65 8.56
CA ASP A 90 17.63 2.09 8.84
C ASP A 90 17.02 2.31 10.23
N ARG A 91 16.03 1.50 10.62
CA ARG A 91 15.42 1.53 11.96
C ARG A 91 16.41 1.11 13.04
N THR A 92 17.20 0.06 12.79
CA THR A 92 18.23 -0.38 13.75
C THR A 92 19.25 0.73 13.96
N LEU A 93 19.73 1.36 12.88
CA LEU A 93 20.63 2.52 12.96
C LEU A 93 20.00 3.68 13.74
N LEU A 94 18.74 4.02 13.46
CA LEU A 94 18.04 5.08 14.17
C LEU A 94 17.97 4.81 15.68
N ILE A 95 17.66 3.57 16.07
CA ILE A 95 17.57 3.16 17.48
C ILE A 95 18.92 3.33 18.17
N TYR A 96 20.01 2.83 17.58
CA TYR A 96 21.35 2.94 18.17
C TYR A 96 21.92 4.36 18.12
N SER A 97 21.55 5.17 17.14
CA SER A 97 21.92 6.60 17.09
C SER A 97 21.38 7.41 18.27
N ASN A 98 20.35 6.91 18.98
CA ASN A 98 19.81 7.55 20.18
C ASN A 98 20.56 7.16 21.46
N TYR A 99 21.55 6.26 21.38
CA TYR A 99 22.39 5.91 22.52
C TYR A 99 23.54 6.91 22.64
N ASP A 100 24.02 7.11 23.87
CA ASP A 100 25.21 7.93 24.10
C ASP A 100 26.49 7.23 23.61
N MET A 101 27.51 8.04 23.28
CA MET A 101 28.78 7.53 22.75
C MET A 101 29.49 6.56 23.71
N GLU A 102 29.46 6.79 25.02
CA GLU A 102 30.12 5.92 26.00
C GLU A 102 29.51 4.51 25.96
N ARG A 103 28.19 4.43 25.84
CA ARG A 103 27.48 3.17 25.70
C ARG A 103 27.78 2.47 24.37
N LEU A 104 27.85 3.22 23.28
CA LEU A 104 28.23 2.68 21.97
C LEU A 104 29.69 2.18 21.97
N ASP A 105 30.62 2.87 22.63
CA ASP A 105 32.00 2.41 22.82
C ASP A 105 32.07 1.12 23.63
N LYS A 106 31.27 0.99 24.69
CA LYS A 106 31.16 -0.25 25.46
C LYS A 106 30.68 -1.40 24.57
N PHE A 107 29.68 -1.18 23.73
CA PHE A 107 29.19 -2.19 22.79
C PHE A 107 30.27 -2.60 21.77
N ILE A 108 30.93 -1.63 21.14
CA ILE A 108 32.02 -1.87 20.18
C ILE A 108 33.14 -2.70 20.82
N ASN A 109 33.57 -2.34 22.02
CA ASN A 109 34.61 -3.07 22.75
C ASN A 109 34.16 -4.49 23.13
N LEU A 110 32.90 -4.64 23.54
CA LEU A 110 32.33 -5.96 23.82
C LEU A 110 32.36 -6.85 22.58
N ALA A 111 31.87 -6.39 21.42
CA ALA A 111 31.89 -7.20 20.20
C ALA A 111 33.30 -7.54 19.69
N LYS A 112 34.30 -6.69 19.95
CA LYS A 112 35.70 -6.96 19.57
C LYS A 112 36.39 -7.96 20.49
N SER A 113 35.96 -8.08 21.75
CA SER A 113 36.67 -8.84 22.79
C SER A 113 35.96 -10.10 23.26
N GLU A 114 34.64 -10.16 23.14
CA GLU A 114 33.84 -11.31 23.58
C GLU A 114 33.82 -12.42 22.51
N LEU A 115 34.11 -13.65 22.92
CA LEU A 115 34.11 -14.83 22.05
C LEU A 115 32.70 -15.41 21.89
N ASP A 116 31.85 -15.27 22.91
CA ASP A 116 30.45 -15.69 22.82
C ASP A 116 29.60 -14.62 22.14
N PHE A 117 29.36 -14.81 20.85
CA PHE A 117 28.54 -13.91 20.05
C PHE A 117 27.12 -13.72 20.63
N ASN A 118 26.52 -14.75 21.23
CA ASN A 118 25.17 -14.64 21.81
C ASN A 118 25.15 -13.67 22.98
N LYS A 119 26.22 -13.65 23.79
CA LYS A 119 26.36 -12.70 24.89
C LYS A 119 26.42 -11.26 24.37
N VAL A 120 27.16 -11.02 23.27
CA VAL A 120 27.18 -9.71 22.60
C VAL A 120 25.76 -9.29 22.19
N LEU A 121 24.98 -10.18 21.57
CA LEU A 121 23.61 -9.88 21.14
C LEU A 121 22.67 -9.53 22.30
N VAL A 122 22.82 -10.19 23.44
CA VAL A 122 22.00 -9.99 24.64
C VAL A 122 22.38 -8.69 25.34
N GLU A 123 23.66 -8.48 25.64
CA GLU A 123 24.11 -7.30 26.40
C GLU A 123 23.93 -5.98 25.64
N THR A 124 23.95 -6.04 24.31
CA THR A 124 23.70 -4.87 23.45
C THR A 124 22.22 -4.69 23.07
N ASN A 125 21.34 -5.58 23.54
CA ASN A 125 19.92 -5.67 23.18
C ASN A 125 19.66 -5.84 21.66
N PHE A 126 20.66 -6.18 20.86
CA PHE A 126 20.52 -6.25 19.41
C PHE A 126 19.47 -7.28 18.99
N ALA A 127 19.50 -8.49 19.60
CA ALA A 127 18.54 -9.54 19.29
C ALA A 127 17.10 -9.09 19.55
N LYS A 128 16.86 -8.46 20.71
CA LYS A 128 15.54 -7.96 21.10
C LYS A 128 15.04 -6.85 20.17
N ILE A 129 15.90 -5.88 19.83
CA ILE A 129 15.54 -4.79 18.91
C ILE A 129 15.17 -5.36 17.54
N LEU A 130 15.98 -6.28 17.03
CA LEU A 130 15.74 -6.90 15.73
C LEU A 130 14.44 -7.72 15.74
N GLU A 131 14.20 -8.50 16.80
CA GLU A 131 12.96 -9.27 17.00
C GLU A 131 11.72 -8.37 16.96
N THR A 132 11.72 -7.25 17.68
CA THR A 132 10.61 -6.28 17.64
C THR A 132 10.36 -5.73 16.24
N ILE A 133 11.41 -5.34 15.50
CA ILE A 133 11.27 -4.85 14.12
C ILE A 133 10.69 -5.95 13.22
N ILE A 134 11.13 -7.19 13.39
CA ILE A 134 10.66 -8.34 12.61
C ILE A 134 9.21 -8.65 12.91
N GLU A 135 8.80 -8.64 14.18
CA GLU A 135 7.41 -8.88 14.59
C GLU A 135 6.48 -7.89 13.88
N GLU A 136 6.81 -6.60 13.91
CA GLU A 136 6.06 -5.57 13.18
C GLU A 136 6.04 -5.82 11.66
N HIS A 137 7.20 -6.13 11.06
CA HIS A 137 7.26 -6.43 9.62
C HIS A 137 6.49 -7.70 9.25
N SER A 138 6.38 -8.67 10.17
CA SER A 138 5.67 -9.92 9.93
C SER A 138 4.18 -9.68 9.70
N GLU A 139 3.58 -8.70 10.39
CA GLU A 139 2.19 -8.29 10.19
C GLU A 139 1.98 -7.75 8.77
N TYR A 140 2.87 -6.87 8.29
CA TYR A 140 2.81 -6.35 6.93
C TYR A 140 3.02 -7.45 5.87
N ILE A 141 3.98 -8.35 6.09
CA ILE A 141 4.26 -9.47 5.17
C ILE A 141 3.05 -10.39 5.03
N VAL A 142 2.33 -10.66 6.13
CA VAL A 142 1.10 -11.47 6.12
C VAL A 142 0.01 -10.82 5.25
N HIS A 143 -0.07 -9.50 5.19
CA HIS A 143 -1.00 -8.77 4.33
C HIS A 143 -0.53 -8.65 2.88
N ASP A 144 0.78 -8.52 2.66
CA ASP A 144 1.39 -8.40 1.34
C ASP A 144 1.18 -9.64 0.48
N ILE A 145 1.30 -10.84 1.03
CA ILE A 145 1.18 -12.09 0.25
C ILE A 145 -0.20 -12.18 -0.42
N PRO A 146 -1.34 -12.10 0.31
CA PRO A 146 -2.67 -11.99 -0.28
C PRO A 146 -2.79 -10.91 -1.35
N PHE A 147 -2.19 -9.75 -1.12
CA PHE A 147 -2.25 -8.63 -2.05
C PHE A 147 -1.51 -8.93 -3.36
N ILE A 148 -0.27 -9.44 -3.27
CA ILE A 148 0.54 -9.85 -4.42
C ILE A 148 -0.20 -10.89 -5.25
N VAL A 149 -0.75 -11.92 -4.61
CA VAL A 149 -1.40 -13.05 -5.28
C VAL A 149 -2.69 -12.61 -5.97
N ARG A 150 -3.50 -11.77 -5.33
CA ARG A 150 -4.68 -11.15 -5.96
C ARG A 150 -4.31 -10.29 -7.17
N LYS A 151 -3.22 -9.52 -7.06
CA LYS A 151 -2.72 -8.69 -8.16
C LYS A 151 -2.30 -9.55 -9.35
N ILE A 152 -1.62 -10.66 -9.11
CA ILE A 152 -1.24 -11.61 -10.16
C ILE A 152 -2.47 -12.26 -10.78
N LYS A 153 -3.44 -12.70 -9.97
CA LYS A 153 -4.72 -13.24 -10.47
C LYS A 153 -5.47 -12.23 -11.33
N ALA A 154 -5.41 -10.95 -11.00
CA ALA A 154 -6.03 -9.89 -11.79
C ALA A 154 -5.42 -9.75 -13.20
N LEU A 155 -4.14 -10.09 -13.38
CA LEU A 155 -3.50 -10.05 -14.71
C LEU A 155 -4.03 -11.13 -15.66
N SER A 156 -4.58 -12.22 -15.13
CA SER A 156 -5.11 -13.35 -15.92
C SER A 156 -6.63 -13.39 -16.01
N GLN A 157 -7.33 -12.45 -15.36
CA GLN A 157 -8.80 -12.39 -15.33
C GLN A 157 -9.31 -11.01 -15.73
N PRO A 158 -10.46 -10.93 -16.42
CA PRO A 158 -11.08 -9.64 -16.68
C PRO A 158 -11.54 -9.01 -15.36
N LEU A 159 -11.34 -7.70 -15.23
CA LEU A 159 -11.91 -6.91 -14.14
C LEU A 159 -13.44 -7.06 -14.12
N ARG A 160 -14.02 -7.33 -12.95
CA ARG A 160 -15.47 -7.47 -12.79
C ARG A 160 -16.03 -6.43 -11.84
N LEU A 161 -17.31 -6.12 -12.00
CA LEU A 161 -18.09 -5.39 -11.03
C LEU A 161 -18.65 -6.35 -9.98
N ARG A 162 -18.40 -6.05 -8.70
CA ARG A 162 -19.18 -6.55 -7.57
C ARG A 162 -20.13 -5.45 -7.14
N LEU A 163 -21.42 -5.73 -7.22
CA LEU A 163 -22.47 -4.80 -6.82
C LEU A 163 -23.10 -5.28 -5.51
N ILE A 164 -23.18 -4.39 -4.53
CA ILE A 164 -23.86 -4.63 -3.25
C ILE A 164 -25.00 -3.62 -3.15
N ILE A 165 -26.23 -4.08 -2.91
CA ILE A 165 -27.38 -3.19 -2.70
C ILE A 165 -28.02 -3.54 -1.35
N ASP A 166 -28.15 -2.56 -0.46
CA ASP A 166 -28.76 -2.73 0.88
C ASP A 166 -28.15 -3.91 1.67
N ASN A 167 -26.81 -4.02 1.63
CA ASN A 167 -25.98 -5.13 2.16
C ASN A 167 -26.07 -6.48 1.42
N ASP A 168 -26.91 -6.63 0.41
CA ASP A 168 -27.01 -7.85 -0.39
C ASP A 168 -26.09 -7.81 -1.61
N THR A 169 -25.31 -8.89 -1.81
CA THR A 169 -24.46 -9.02 -3.01
C THR A 169 -25.31 -9.41 -4.22
N ILE A 170 -25.33 -8.56 -5.23
CA ILE A 170 -26.08 -8.77 -6.46
C ILE A 170 -25.30 -9.65 -7.42
N VAL A 171 -25.76 -10.88 -7.59
CA VAL A 171 -25.13 -11.88 -8.48
C VAL A 171 -25.44 -11.62 -9.95
N ASN A 172 -26.62 -11.10 -10.27
CA ASN A 172 -27.06 -10.89 -11.64
C ASN A 172 -27.32 -9.41 -11.94
N ILE A 173 -26.26 -8.70 -12.34
CA ILE A 173 -26.28 -7.26 -12.66
C ILE A 173 -27.17 -6.95 -13.87
N SER A 174 -27.43 -7.91 -14.77
CA SER A 174 -28.31 -7.69 -15.93
C SER A 174 -29.74 -7.33 -15.55
N LYS A 175 -30.17 -7.69 -14.34
CA LYS A 175 -31.50 -7.36 -13.80
C LYS A 175 -31.55 -6.00 -13.11
N THR A 176 -30.39 -5.38 -12.84
CA THR A 176 -30.29 -4.06 -12.23
C THR A 176 -30.20 -3.02 -13.32
N ASP A 177 -30.94 -1.92 -13.19
CA ASP A 177 -30.76 -0.74 -14.06
C ASP A 177 -29.49 0.01 -13.66
N LEU A 178 -28.33 -0.56 -14.00
CA LEU A 178 -27.01 -0.01 -13.71
C LEU A 178 -26.17 0.06 -14.99
N ASN A 179 -25.63 1.24 -15.29
CA ASN A 179 -24.68 1.44 -16.38
C ASN A 179 -23.45 2.22 -15.90
N LEU A 180 -22.28 1.91 -16.46
CA LEU A 180 -21.05 2.66 -16.27
C LEU A 180 -20.56 3.18 -17.62
N VAL A 181 -20.35 4.48 -17.73
CA VAL A 181 -19.84 5.15 -18.94
C VAL A 181 -18.56 5.89 -18.60
N LEU A 182 -17.46 5.55 -19.26
CA LEU A 182 -16.20 6.26 -19.18
C LEU A 182 -16.21 7.44 -20.16
N VAL A 183 -15.96 8.63 -19.65
CA VAL A 183 -15.78 9.86 -20.43
C VAL A 183 -14.28 10.12 -20.61
N THR A 184 -13.87 10.47 -21.82
CA THR A 184 -12.47 10.65 -22.18
C THR A 184 -12.26 11.90 -23.03
N THR A 185 -11.04 12.42 -23.02
CA THR A 185 -10.57 13.44 -23.97
C THR A 185 -10.21 12.87 -25.35
N ASN A 186 -10.17 11.54 -25.48
CA ASN A 186 -9.76 10.87 -26.72
C ASN A 186 -10.82 11.06 -27.81
N GLN A 187 -10.41 11.56 -28.97
CA GLN A 187 -11.32 11.89 -30.07
C GLN A 187 -12.09 10.69 -30.63
N LYS A 188 -11.49 9.49 -30.60
CA LYS A 188 -12.11 8.24 -31.05
C LYS A 188 -13.11 7.69 -30.02
N TYR A 189 -12.90 8.01 -28.74
CA TYR A 189 -13.53 7.35 -27.61
C TYR A 189 -14.15 8.33 -26.60
N LYS A 190 -14.81 9.40 -27.07
CA LYS A 190 -15.32 10.47 -26.19
C LYS A 190 -16.16 9.96 -25.02
N GLN A 191 -17.03 8.97 -25.26
CA GLN A 191 -17.80 8.28 -24.24
C GLN A 191 -17.90 6.80 -24.58
N ILE A 192 -17.65 5.93 -23.61
CA ILE A 192 -17.66 4.47 -23.80
C ILE A 192 -18.44 3.82 -22.67
N GLN A 193 -19.41 2.96 -22.99
CA GLN A 193 -20.00 2.08 -21.98
C GLN A 193 -19.00 0.99 -21.62
N ILE A 194 -18.54 0.98 -20.37
CA ILE A 194 -17.48 0.07 -19.90
C ILE A 194 -18.01 -1.15 -19.16
N LEU A 195 -19.26 -1.12 -18.67
CA LEU A 195 -19.87 -2.26 -17.97
C LEU A 195 -20.66 -3.16 -18.92
N ASN A 196 -20.22 -4.40 -19.06
CA ASN A 196 -21.02 -5.48 -19.62
C ASN A 196 -21.93 -6.06 -18.53
N ARG A 197 -23.24 -5.76 -18.59
CA ARG A 197 -24.21 -6.18 -17.56
C ARG A 197 -24.48 -7.69 -17.53
N VAL A 198 -24.18 -8.42 -18.60
CA VAL A 198 -24.41 -9.88 -18.67
C VAL A 198 -23.27 -10.61 -17.97
N THR A 199 -22.03 -10.22 -18.23
CA THR A 199 -20.83 -10.87 -17.67
C THR A 199 -20.32 -10.18 -16.41
N SER A 200 -20.85 -9.00 -16.09
CA SER A 200 -20.35 -8.07 -15.07
C SER A 200 -18.92 -7.58 -15.32
N VAL A 201 -18.39 -7.75 -16.52
CA VAL A 201 -17.01 -7.35 -16.87
C VAL A 201 -16.95 -5.85 -17.12
N ILE A 202 -15.87 -5.22 -16.64
CA ILE A 202 -15.51 -3.84 -16.94
C ILE A 202 -14.41 -3.86 -17.99
N GLU A 203 -14.71 -3.32 -19.18
CA GLU A 203 -13.83 -3.34 -20.35
C GLU A 203 -13.49 -1.93 -20.81
N VAL A 204 -12.20 -1.70 -21.04
CA VAL A 204 -11.67 -0.44 -21.59
C VAL A 204 -10.87 -0.76 -22.85
N PRO A 205 -10.96 0.06 -23.92
CA PRO A 205 -10.16 -0.17 -25.13
C PRO A 205 -8.66 -0.18 -24.83
N LYS A 206 -7.95 -1.18 -25.35
CA LYS A 206 -6.50 -1.36 -25.09
C LYS A 206 -5.63 -0.22 -25.63
N ASP A 207 -6.12 0.52 -26.62
CA ASP A 207 -5.44 1.68 -27.21
C ASP A 207 -5.76 3.00 -26.49
N LEU A 208 -6.69 3.01 -25.53
CA LEU A 208 -7.00 4.18 -24.72
C LEU A 208 -5.95 4.36 -23.61
N LYS A 209 -5.35 5.55 -23.54
CA LYS A 209 -4.36 5.86 -22.51
C LYS A 209 -5.06 6.32 -21.22
N TYR A 210 -4.50 5.97 -20.06
CA TYR A 210 -5.09 6.33 -18.77
C TYR A 210 -5.13 7.84 -18.53
N GLU A 211 -4.18 8.58 -19.09
CA GLU A 211 -4.12 10.04 -19.02
C GLU A 211 -5.24 10.71 -19.83
N GLU A 212 -5.89 9.97 -20.74
CA GLU A 212 -7.00 10.47 -21.55
C GLU A 212 -8.36 10.27 -20.85
N MET A 213 -8.41 9.52 -19.75
CA MET A 213 -9.63 9.25 -18.97
C MET A 213 -9.96 10.40 -18.03
N GLU A 214 -11.16 10.94 -18.12
CA GLU A 214 -11.57 12.10 -17.31
C GLU A 214 -12.38 11.65 -16.08
N TYR A 215 -13.48 10.94 -16.32
CA TYR A 215 -14.35 10.44 -15.27
C TYR A 215 -15.23 9.28 -15.71
N VAL A 216 -15.78 8.55 -14.74
CA VAL A 216 -16.84 7.55 -14.98
C VAL A 216 -18.18 8.13 -14.52
N ILE A 217 -19.21 8.00 -15.36
CA ILE A 217 -20.61 8.24 -15.00
C ILE A 217 -21.23 6.91 -14.60
N LEU A 218 -21.85 6.86 -13.43
CA LEU A 218 -22.71 5.77 -13.02
C LEU A 218 -24.16 6.21 -13.25
N THR A 219 -24.93 5.39 -13.95
CA THR A 219 -26.38 5.55 -14.03
C THR A 219 -27.04 4.43 -13.27
N TYR A 220 -27.87 4.75 -12.28
CA TYR A 220 -28.63 3.79 -11.49
C TYR A 220 -30.08 4.26 -11.34
N ASN A 221 -31.06 3.40 -11.65
CA ASN A 221 -32.50 3.73 -11.62
C ASN A 221 -32.84 5.03 -12.38
N ASN A 222 -32.28 5.19 -13.59
CA ASN A 222 -32.37 6.40 -14.42
C ASN A 222 -31.79 7.69 -13.82
N GLU A 223 -31.12 7.66 -12.68
CA GLU A 223 -30.38 8.79 -12.13
C GLU A 223 -28.89 8.68 -12.47
N GLN A 224 -28.27 9.79 -12.86
CA GLN A 224 -26.85 9.86 -13.18
C GLN A 224 -26.06 10.45 -12.02
N TYR A 225 -24.97 9.78 -11.70
CA TYR A 225 -24.04 10.18 -10.65
C TYR A 225 -22.64 10.29 -11.26
N PRO A 226 -21.96 11.44 -11.12
CA PRO A 226 -20.54 11.54 -11.44
C PRO A 226 -19.77 10.64 -10.47
N PHE A 227 -19.27 9.51 -10.95
CA PHE A 227 -18.92 8.36 -10.12
C PHE A 227 -17.43 8.31 -9.74
N LEU A 228 -16.54 8.66 -10.69
CA LEU A 228 -15.09 8.68 -10.47
C LEU A 228 -14.51 9.90 -11.14
N GLU A 229 -14.36 11.00 -10.41
CA GLU A 229 -13.60 12.15 -10.91
C GLU A 229 -12.13 11.98 -10.58
N ASN A 230 -11.25 12.48 -11.45
CA ASN A 230 -9.83 12.54 -11.17
C ASN A 230 -9.56 13.52 -10.01
N HIS A 231 -9.60 13.02 -8.78
CA HIS A 231 -9.43 13.80 -7.55
C HIS A 231 -8.08 14.54 -7.47
N TYR A 232 -7.09 14.16 -8.28
CA TYR A 232 -5.82 14.87 -8.37
C TYR A 232 -6.02 16.33 -8.77
N GLU A 233 -6.89 16.62 -9.75
CA GLU A 233 -7.12 17.99 -10.22
C GLU A 233 -7.72 18.91 -9.15
N ASN A 234 -8.33 18.32 -8.11
CA ASN A 234 -8.91 19.02 -6.97
C ASN A 234 -7.90 19.33 -5.85
N LEU A 235 -6.65 18.85 -5.94
CA LEU A 235 -5.60 19.18 -4.97
C LEU A 235 -5.03 20.60 -5.22
N PRO A 236 -4.60 21.31 -4.15
CA PRO A 236 -3.88 22.59 -4.27
C PRO A 236 -2.69 22.49 -5.24
N LYS A 237 -2.48 23.52 -6.07
CA LYS A 237 -1.45 23.51 -7.12
C LYS A 237 -0.05 23.28 -6.56
N GLU A 238 0.22 23.78 -5.37
CA GLU A 238 1.49 23.66 -4.67
C GLU A 238 1.77 22.20 -4.27
N LEU A 239 0.75 21.48 -3.82
CA LEU A 239 0.86 20.04 -3.50
C LEU A 239 1.03 19.20 -4.76
N ARG A 240 0.29 19.53 -5.82
CA ARG A 240 0.43 18.86 -7.12
C ARG A 240 1.82 18.99 -7.73
N ALA A 241 2.45 20.16 -7.57
CA ALA A 241 3.76 20.46 -8.14
C ALA A 241 4.91 19.67 -7.49
N VAL A 242 4.75 19.22 -6.24
CA VAL A 242 5.79 18.49 -5.50
C VAL A 242 5.58 16.97 -5.46
N MET A 243 4.43 16.48 -5.92
CA MET A 243 4.16 15.05 -6.02
C MET A 243 4.81 14.45 -7.27
N ASN A 244 5.48 13.31 -7.13
CA ASN A 244 6.01 12.57 -8.28
C ASN A 244 4.87 11.81 -9.00
N GLU A 245 5.12 11.39 -10.24
CA GLU A 245 4.11 10.69 -11.07
C GLU A 245 3.61 9.39 -10.44
N GLU A 246 4.48 8.66 -9.73
CA GLU A 246 4.09 7.41 -9.05
C GLU A 246 3.05 7.65 -7.94
N VAL A 247 3.20 8.73 -7.19
CA VAL A 247 2.24 9.14 -6.16
C VAL A 247 0.96 9.68 -6.80
N LYS A 248 1.03 10.37 -7.94
CA LYS A 248 -0.16 10.81 -8.70
C LYS A 248 -0.96 9.66 -9.29
N GLU A 249 -0.29 8.57 -9.68
CA GLU A 249 -0.92 7.35 -10.18
C GLU A 249 -1.45 6.45 -9.03
N LEU A 250 -0.76 6.41 -7.90
CA LEU A 250 -1.42 6.16 -6.62
C LEU A 250 -2.53 7.23 -6.45
N HIS A 251 -3.50 7.25 -5.56
CA HIS A 251 -4.55 8.32 -5.52
C HIS A 251 -5.46 8.56 -6.76
N ASN A 252 -5.06 8.35 -8.01
CA ASN A 252 -5.95 8.48 -9.17
C ASN A 252 -6.88 7.26 -9.24
N PRO A 253 -8.22 7.43 -9.13
CA PRO A 253 -9.18 6.34 -9.18
C PRO A 253 -9.31 5.73 -10.59
N LEU A 254 -8.79 6.41 -11.62
CA LEU A 254 -8.77 5.95 -13.02
C LEU A 254 -7.37 5.50 -13.48
N ALA A 255 -6.43 5.36 -12.54
CA ALA A 255 -5.09 4.87 -12.86
C ALA A 255 -5.11 3.48 -13.50
N LYS A 256 -4.04 3.15 -14.22
CA LYS A 256 -3.80 1.83 -14.80
C LYS A 256 -4.03 0.70 -13.81
N SER A 257 -3.52 0.88 -12.61
CA SER A 257 -3.68 -0.08 -11.53
C SER A 257 -5.14 -0.35 -11.14
N CYS A 258 -6.05 0.60 -11.30
CA CYS A 258 -7.47 0.40 -11.00
C CYS A 258 -8.17 -0.50 -12.03
N PHE A 259 -7.66 -0.59 -13.27
CA PHE A 259 -8.26 -1.41 -14.32
C PHE A 259 -7.54 -2.75 -14.53
N GLU A 260 -6.23 -2.79 -14.31
CA GLU A 260 -5.41 -3.98 -14.61
C GLU A 260 -4.98 -4.80 -13.39
N ASN A 261 -4.94 -4.19 -12.20
CA ASN A 261 -4.39 -4.84 -11.01
C ASN A 261 -5.46 -5.28 -10.00
N LEU A 262 -6.75 -5.21 -10.37
CA LEU A 262 -7.87 -5.55 -9.52
C LEU A 262 -8.72 -6.66 -10.13
N LEU A 263 -9.19 -7.57 -9.29
CA LEU A 263 -10.20 -8.56 -9.68
C LEU A 263 -11.60 -7.95 -9.74
N TYR A 264 -11.87 -7.00 -8.83
CA TYR A 264 -13.19 -6.41 -8.69
C TYR A 264 -13.11 -4.90 -8.47
N TRP A 265 -14.02 -4.19 -9.12
CA TRP A 265 -14.55 -2.94 -8.61
C TRP A 265 -15.74 -3.27 -7.72
N GLU A 266 -15.82 -2.65 -6.54
CA GLU A 266 -16.96 -2.82 -5.64
C GLU A 266 -17.76 -1.53 -5.58
N ILE A 267 -19.03 -1.61 -5.98
CA ILE A 267 -20.01 -0.53 -5.85
C ILE A 267 -21.02 -0.98 -4.81
N ARG A 268 -21.22 -0.17 -3.78
CA ARG A 268 -22.26 -0.37 -2.77
C ARG A 268 -23.30 0.72 -2.91
N ILE A 269 -24.57 0.34 -2.96
CA ILE A 269 -25.73 1.22 -3.03
C ILE A 269 -26.60 0.92 -1.81
N ASP A 270 -26.79 1.88 -0.93
CA ASP A 270 -27.71 1.78 0.20
C ASP A 270 -28.92 2.66 -0.10
N ASN A 271 -30.01 2.05 -0.55
CA ASN A 271 -31.27 2.76 -0.82
C ASN A 271 -31.94 3.19 0.50
N ASP A 272 -31.77 2.41 1.58
CA ASP A 272 -32.10 2.84 2.95
C ASP A 272 -30.85 3.07 3.80
N PRO A 273 -30.34 4.30 3.88
CA PRO A 273 -29.12 4.61 4.63
C PRO A 273 -29.22 4.32 6.14
N ASN A 274 -30.42 4.20 6.71
CA ASN A 274 -30.60 3.91 8.14
C ASN A 274 -30.20 2.47 8.51
N THR A 275 -30.03 1.60 7.50
CA THR A 275 -29.58 0.22 7.67
C THR A 275 -28.05 0.07 7.57
N ASN A 276 -27.33 1.14 7.23
CA ASN A 276 -25.88 1.12 7.11
C ASN A 276 -25.24 1.67 8.41
N PRO A 277 -24.49 0.85 9.17
CA PRO A 277 -23.83 1.28 10.40
C PRO A 277 -22.77 2.38 10.18
N ASP A 278 -22.27 2.51 8.95
CA ASP A 278 -21.28 3.52 8.58
C ASP A 278 -21.94 4.85 8.14
N TYR A 279 -23.27 4.90 7.96
CA TYR A 279 -23.98 6.11 7.48
C TYR A 279 -23.77 7.33 8.40
N GLU A 280 -23.74 7.10 9.71
CA GLU A 280 -23.49 8.14 10.72
C GLU A 280 -22.09 8.76 10.60
N LEU A 281 -21.10 8.01 10.10
CA LEU A 281 -19.72 8.48 9.92
C LEU A 281 -19.54 9.34 8.66
N ILE A 282 -20.47 9.24 7.72
CA ILE A 282 -20.35 9.86 6.38
C ILE A 282 -21.47 10.87 6.08
N LYS A 283 -22.53 10.95 6.89
CA LYS A 283 -23.58 11.96 6.75
C LYS A 283 -23.04 13.37 6.99
N ARG A 284 -23.39 14.32 6.12
CA ARG A 284 -23.07 15.75 6.33
C ARG A 284 -24.18 16.38 7.18
N PRO A 285 -23.86 17.34 8.07
CA PRO A 285 -24.88 18.06 8.81
C PRO A 285 -25.88 18.72 7.86
N GLY A 286 -27.17 18.36 7.96
CA GLY A 286 -28.26 18.97 7.19
C GLY A 286 -28.67 18.27 5.89
N GLU A 287 -28.08 17.11 5.55
CA GLU A 287 -28.56 16.31 4.41
C GLU A 287 -29.71 15.38 4.82
N ASN A 288 -30.80 15.39 4.05
CA ASN A 288 -31.90 14.43 4.19
C ASN A 288 -31.47 13.05 3.65
N ASN A 289 -32.10 11.99 4.17
CA ASN A 289 -31.94 10.56 3.81
C ASN A 289 -32.16 10.27 2.32
N LYS A 290 -31.25 10.71 1.45
CA LYS A 290 -31.10 10.19 0.09
C LYS A 290 -30.16 9.00 0.14
N GLY A 291 -30.40 8.00 -0.71
CA GLY A 291 -29.59 6.79 -0.80
C GLY A 291 -28.10 7.10 -0.96
N LEU A 292 -27.25 6.17 -0.53
CA LEU A 292 -25.81 6.32 -0.54
C LEU A 292 -25.20 5.42 -1.62
N ILE A 293 -24.39 5.98 -2.52
CA ILE A 293 -23.53 5.17 -3.38
C ILE A 293 -22.08 5.34 -2.91
N SER A 294 -21.43 4.22 -2.59
CA SER A 294 -20.02 4.18 -2.23
C SER A 294 -19.23 3.22 -3.10
N PHE A 295 -17.93 3.51 -3.20
CA PHE A 295 -17.05 2.82 -4.13
C PHE A 295 -15.72 2.42 -3.50
N LYS A 296 -15.24 1.23 -3.89
CA LYS A 296 -13.94 0.73 -3.49
C LYS A 296 -13.16 0.17 -4.68
N THR A 297 -12.10 0.89 -5.05
CA THR A 297 -11.08 0.45 -6.03
C THR A 297 -9.75 0.06 -5.40
N ARG A 298 -9.54 0.27 -4.09
CA ARG A 298 -8.27 -0.09 -3.43
C ARG A 298 -8.52 -0.76 -2.09
N SER A 299 -7.49 -1.37 -1.49
CA SER A 299 -7.55 -2.01 -0.16
C SER A 299 -8.09 -1.07 0.94
N THR A 300 -8.02 0.25 0.72
CA THR A 300 -8.76 1.28 1.46
C THR A 300 -9.35 2.30 0.49
N SER A 301 -10.69 2.45 0.47
CA SER A 301 -11.37 3.63 -0.11
C SER A 301 -12.81 3.73 0.41
N PHE A 302 -13.22 4.92 0.84
CA PHE A 302 -14.62 5.34 0.97
C PHE A 302 -14.76 6.63 0.15
N GLY A 303 -15.51 6.59 -0.95
CA GLY A 303 -15.99 7.78 -1.67
C GLY A 303 -17.50 7.82 -1.60
N ARG A 304 -18.08 8.97 -1.26
CA ARG A 304 -19.53 9.21 -1.14
C ARG A 304 -20.00 10.08 -2.31
N ILE A 305 -21.09 9.67 -2.95
CA ILE A 305 -21.72 10.42 -4.05
C ILE A 305 -23.21 10.51 -3.72
N ASN A 306 -23.72 11.74 -3.70
CA ASN A 306 -25.12 12.08 -3.37
C ASN A 306 -25.92 12.38 -4.63
#